data_AF-A2E3D1-F1
#
_entry.id   AF-A2E3D1-F1
#
_cell.length_a   1.000
_cell.length_b   1.000
_cell.length_c   1.000
_cell.angle_alpha   90.00
_cell.angle_beta   90.00
_cell.angle_gamma   90.00
#
_symmetry.space_group_name_H-M   'P 1'
#
loop_
_entity.id
_entity.type
_entity.pdbx_description
1 polymer ?
#
loop_
_entity_poly.entity_id
_entity_poly.type
_entity_poly.pdbx_seq_one_letter_code
_entity_poly.pdbx_strand_id
1 'polypeptide(L)'
;MSKAGKGNQLQDLQDKSQKAQEELAAKEKELQDTKDASVPIRRERAFHIVESQQIRNNMLILKEKKQQLQLEIKILQREAEEIEEKTKTEIQVHKQKVKHLLHTHANDLHKIEEDHDSAEKAQANEHQEAMKRANAEALRLMDEFMNNQSNHSGQVATHKEDAKNLNARFKEQYEKQFEEIERKQNENMEALYEDYNLQRINELHEIQERKDHHINRLIKSHKKAFQEMRNFYNKITQDHLSYIAQYSAEYEAIQARLRDYEQRKKKYDKEINDLNKELHVQREENGNLHKILSTYDSDKMALQNSKNMIESLTAEIDSLKHQHSVKLAKFKKMEQEKEQLLEKFEASVHDVKQKTEFRALLLEKRVETLGEVLKKKEGSLEEMIETSEIPQDQVQAIAEQVADLLRAKNAVIDNLEYELAKSTKEHNDLIQVFRAKMAAAGVPEDELNFELRPSNTTTAPAPSLFH
;
A
#
# COMPACT_ATOMS: atom_id res chain seq x y z
N MET A 1 222.75 112.43 207.26
CA MET A 1 223.03 111.78 208.58
C MET A 1 223.56 110.38 208.29
N SER A 2 224.61 109.83 208.93
CA SER A 2 224.65 109.23 210.28
C SER A 2 223.59 108.13 210.48
N LYS A 3 223.87 106.96 211.07
CA LYS A 3 225.06 106.51 211.81
C LYS A 3 225.47 105.11 211.34
N ALA A 4 226.78 104.89 211.38
CA ALA A 4 227.45 103.63 211.65
C ALA A 4 226.85 102.33 211.07
N GLY A 5 227.69 101.67 210.30
CA GLY A 5 228.14 100.35 210.74
C GLY A 5 227.31 99.14 210.34
N LYS A 6 227.96 98.35 209.46
CA LYS A 6 228.12 96.89 209.55
C LYS A 6 226.82 96.09 209.31
N GLY A 7 226.54 95.52 208.13
CA GLY A 7 227.40 95.36 206.95
C GLY A 7 226.81 94.56 205.79
N ASN A 8 225.49 94.43 205.63
CA ASN A 8 224.84 93.64 204.57
C ASN A 8 223.32 93.91 204.66
N GLN A 9 222.42 93.65 203.73
CA GLN A 9 222.50 93.23 202.34
C GLN A 9 221.30 93.86 201.58
N LEU A 10 221.02 95.12 201.92
CA LEU A 10 219.90 95.93 201.44
C LEU A 10 219.77 96.07 199.91
N GLN A 11 220.74 95.60 199.11
CA GLN A 11 220.82 95.85 197.67
C GLN A 11 219.79 95.07 196.83
N ASP A 12 219.40 93.89 197.28
CA ASP A 12 218.86 92.91 196.35
C ASP A 12 217.35 93.03 196.10
N LEU A 13 216.64 93.80 196.93
CA LEU A 13 215.18 93.97 196.82
C LEU A 13 214.77 94.97 195.74
N GLN A 14 215.58 96.00 195.51
CA GLN A 14 215.23 97.00 194.50
C GLN A 14 215.47 96.49 193.07
N ASP A 15 216.50 95.67 192.86
CA ASP A 15 216.83 95.14 191.53
C ASP A 15 215.76 94.17 191.00
N LYS A 16 214.94 93.58 191.88
CA LYS A 16 213.82 92.74 191.46
C LYS A 16 212.65 93.53 190.89
N SER A 17 212.42 94.75 191.37
CA SER A 17 211.26 95.50 190.91
C SER A 17 211.49 96.13 189.54
N GLN A 18 212.72 96.55 189.22
CA GLN A 18 212.98 97.15 187.91
C GLN A 18 213.05 96.12 186.79
N LYS A 19 213.65 94.94 187.01
CA LYS A 19 213.66 93.89 185.97
C LYS A 19 212.28 93.35 185.63
N ALA A 20 211.34 93.36 186.59
CA ALA A 20 209.95 92.97 186.34
C ALA A 20 209.21 93.97 185.42
N GLN A 21 209.63 95.23 185.38
CA GLN A 21 208.96 96.23 184.55
C GLN A 21 209.53 96.27 183.13
N GLU A 22 210.81 96.02 182.95
CA GLU A 22 211.38 96.02 181.61
C GLU A 22 210.99 94.78 180.80
N GLU A 23 210.90 93.60 181.41
CA GLU A 23 210.43 92.40 180.69
C GLU A 23 208.95 92.49 180.27
N LEU A 24 208.14 93.30 180.99
CA LEU A 24 206.73 93.52 180.62
C LEU A 24 206.62 94.48 179.43
N ALA A 25 207.48 95.51 179.37
CA ALA A 25 207.53 96.43 178.24
C ALA A 25 208.08 95.77 176.97
N ALA A 26 208.99 94.81 177.11
CA ALA A 26 209.53 94.07 175.97
C ALA A 26 208.47 93.18 175.31
N LYS A 27 207.65 92.49 176.11
CA LYS A 27 206.62 91.60 175.59
C LYS A 27 205.45 92.33 174.92
N GLU A 28 205.13 93.55 175.32
CA GLU A 28 204.07 94.31 174.66
C GLU A 28 204.48 94.80 173.26
N LYS A 29 205.78 95.06 173.05
CA LYS A 29 206.25 95.48 171.74
C LYS A 29 206.22 94.35 170.71
N GLU A 30 206.51 93.11 171.12
CA GLU A 30 206.52 91.95 170.22
C GLU A 30 205.10 91.52 169.77
N LEU A 31 204.07 91.87 170.54
CA LEU A 31 202.67 91.60 170.20
C LEU A 31 202.14 92.52 169.08
N GLN A 32 202.75 93.69 168.89
CA GLN A 32 202.25 94.65 167.92
C GLN A 32 202.78 94.37 166.50
N ASP A 33 204.05 94.00 166.38
CA ASP A 33 204.65 93.72 165.08
C ASP A 33 204.03 92.46 164.43
N THR A 34 203.56 91.50 165.23
CA THR A 34 202.87 90.30 164.72
C THR A 34 201.47 90.57 164.16
N LYS A 35 200.85 91.71 164.49
CA LYS A 35 199.52 92.06 163.96
C LYS A 35 199.60 92.67 162.56
N ASP A 36 200.63 93.45 162.26
CA ASP A 36 200.69 94.17 160.98
C ASP A 36 201.13 93.27 159.81
N ALA A 37 201.93 92.22 160.08
CA ALA A 37 202.22 91.19 159.09
C ALA A 37 200.99 90.35 158.67
N SER A 38 199.89 90.41 159.43
CA SER A 38 198.70 89.57 159.24
C SER A 38 197.69 90.11 158.21
N VAL A 39 197.90 91.32 157.67
CA VAL A 39 196.92 91.98 156.79
C VAL A 39 196.89 91.41 155.36
N PRO A 40 198.02 91.15 154.67
CA PRO A 40 197.99 90.63 153.30
C PRO A 40 197.40 89.22 153.23
N ILE A 41 197.76 88.36 154.19
CA ILE A 41 197.36 86.94 154.24
C ILE A 41 195.85 86.78 154.45
N ARG A 42 195.21 87.73 155.15
CA ARG A 42 193.76 87.69 155.37
C ARG A 42 192.95 87.99 154.11
N ARG A 43 193.48 88.78 153.15
CA ARG A 43 192.78 89.07 151.88
C ARG A 43 192.80 87.88 150.93
N GLU A 44 193.90 87.16 150.79
CA GLU A 44 193.96 85.94 149.95
C GLU A 44 193.05 84.83 150.46
N ARG A 45 192.96 84.67 151.78
CA ARG A 45 192.10 83.63 152.38
C ARG A 45 190.61 83.89 152.15
N ALA A 46 190.19 85.15 152.05
CA ALA A 46 188.81 85.51 151.76
C ALA A 46 188.43 85.23 150.30
N PHE A 47 189.34 85.45 149.35
CA PHE A 47 189.10 85.18 147.93
C PHE A 47 188.90 83.68 147.64
N HIS A 48 189.80 82.82 148.16
CA HIS A 48 189.72 81.37 147.91
C HIS A 48 188.51 80.67 148.55
N ILE A 49 187.96 81.21 149.65
CA ILE A 49 186.76 80.64 150.28
C ILE A 49 185.52 80.87 149.42
N VAL A 50 185.38 82.06 148.82
CA VAL A 50 184.24 82.39 147.94
C VAL A 50 184.31 81.58 146.64
N GLU A 51 185.49 81.47 146.04
CA GLU A 51 185.68 80.69 144.81
C GLU A 51 185.39 79.18 145.03
N SER A 52 185.83 78.63 146.17
CA SER A 52 185.57 77.23 146.52
C SER A 52 184.09 76.93 146.80
N GLN A 53 183.33 77.92 147.30
CA GLN A 53 181.88 77.77 147.47
C GLN A 53 181.15 77.84 146.12
N GLN A 54 181.59 78.70 145.21
CA GLN A 54 180.98 78.83 143.89
C GLN A 54 181.20 77.59 143.02
N ILE A 55 182.39 76.98 143.09
CA ILE A 55 182.66 75.68 142.44
C ILE A 55 181.80 74.56 143.03
N ARG A 56 181.60 74.54 144.35
CA ARG A 56 180.74 73.54 145.01
C ARG A 56 179.28 73.65 144.59
N ASN A 57 178.74 74.87 144.48
CA ASN A 57 177.38 75.08 144.01
C ASN A 57 177.19 74.64 142.55
N ASN A 58 178.13 74.98 141.67
CA ASN A 58 178.05 74.57 140.26
C ASN A 58 178.13 73.04 140.08
N MET A 59 178.93 72.35 140.90
CA MET A 59 179.03 70.89 140.83
C MET A 59 177.71 70.20 141.25
N LEU A 60 176.99 70.78 142.21
CA LEU A 60 175.74 70.20 142.74
C LEU A 60 174.60 70.33 141.72
N ILE A 61 174.47 71.51 141.09
CA ILE A 61 173.49 71.76 140.02
C ILE A 61 173.73 70.82 138.82
N LEU A 62 174.99 70.61 138.43
CA LEU A 62 175.33 69.68 137.33
C LEU A 62 175.00 68.22 137.66
N LYS A 63 175.15 67.80 138.93
CA LYS A 63 174.78 66.44 139.36
C LYS A 63 173.27 66.22 139.31
N GLU A 64 172.48 67.18 139.77
CA GLU A 64 171.01 67.08 139.70
C GLU A 64 170.52 67.05 138.25
N LYS A 65 171.09 67.88 137.37
CA LYS A 65 170.73 67.91 135.95
C LYS A 65 171.07 66.62 135.22
N LYS A 66 172.18 65.95 135.60
CA LYS A 66 172.54 64.62 135.10
C LYS A 66 171.52 63.56 135.53
N GLN A 67 171.03 63.59 136.77
CA GLN A 67 170.04 62.62 137.24
C GLN A 67 168.66 62.81 136.57
N GLN A 68 168.24 64.04 136.33
CA GLN A 68 166.97 64.31 135.62
C GLN A 68 166.97 63.73 134.20
N LEU A 69 168.02 63.98 133.41
CA LEU A 69 168.13 63.43 132.04
C LEU A 69 168.19 61.90 132.02
N GLN A 70 168.79 61.26 133.03
CA GLN A 70 168.83 59.79 133.11
C GLN A 70 167.47 59.16 133.38
N LEU A 71 166.58 59.83 134.12
CA LEU A 71 165.22 59.35 134.35
C LEU A 71 164.34 59.51 133.12
N GLU A 72 164.48 60.62 132.39
CA GLU A 72 163.72 60.91 131.18
C GLU A 72 164.00 59.89 130.06
N ILE A 73 165.26 59.47 129.90
CA ILE A 73 165.64 58.42 128.94
C ILE A 73 164.96 57.08 129.28
N LYS A 74 164.83 56.72 130.55
CA LYS A 74 164.19 55.47 130.96
C LYS A 74 162.69 55.44 130.68
N ILE A 75 162.01 56.58 130.78
CA ILE A 75 160.57 56.67 130.50
C ILE A 75 160.33 56.47 129.00
N LEU A 76 161.08 57.16 128.15
CA LEU A 76 160.96 57.03 126.69
C LEU A 76 161.29 55.62 126.18
N GLN A 77 162.25 54.93 126.80
CA GLN A 77 162.54 53.53 126.46
C GLN A 77 161.36 52.59 126.76
N ARG A 78 160.62 52.83 127.85
CA ARG A 78 159.47 51.99 128.25
C ARG A 78 158.24 52.22 127.36
N GLU A 79 158.02 53.45 126.91
CA GLU A 79 156.95 53.77 125.96
C GLU A 79 157.19 53.12 124.58
N ALA A 80 158.45 53.03 124.14
CA ALA A 80 158.80 52.36 122.89
C ALA A 80 158.49 50.85 122.93
N GLU A 81 158.81 50.17 124.05
CA GLU A 81 158.53 48.74 124.24
C GLU A 81 157.02 48.43 124.23
N GLU A 82 156.17 49.28 124.83
CA GLU A 82 154.71 49.07 124.83
C GLU A 82 154.09 49.16 123.42
N ILE A 83 154.64 50.00 122.53
CA ILE A 83 154.14 50.14 121.15
C ILE A 83 154.54 48.92 120.30
N GLU A 84 155.75 48.39 120.48
CA GLU A 84 156.19 47.16 119.80
C GLU A 84 155.34 45.93 120.21
N GLU A 85 155.01 45.77 121.49
CA GLU A 85 154.14 44.66 121.90
C GLU A 85 152.73 44.76 121.30
N LYS A 86 152.13 45.96 121.28
CA LYS A 86 150.79 46.16 120.69
C LYS A 86 150.76 45.81 119.20
N THR A 87 151.69 46.34 118.42
CA THR A 87 151.75 46.06 116.97
C THR A 87 151.95 44.58 116.65
N LYS A 88 152.72 43.84 117.46
CA LYS A 88 152.90 42.40 117.30
C LYS A 88 151.60 41.62 117.52
N THR A 89 150.79 42.00 118.51
CA THR A 89 149.49 41.34 118.77
C THR A 89 148.47 41.60 117.65
N GLU A 90 148.40 42.81 117.11
CA GLU A 90 147.48 43.15 116.00
C GLU A 90 147.77 42.36 114.73
N ILE A 91 149.05 42.20 114.36
CA ILE A 91 149.46 41.38 113.20
C ILE A 91 148.98 39.93 113.36
N GLN A 92 149.04 39.39 114.56
CA GLN A 92 148.67 37.99 114.82
C GLN A 92 147.14 37.79 114.73
N VAL A 93 146.35 38.76 115.18
CA VAL A 93 144.88 38.78 115.01
C VAL A 93 144.50 38.87 113.54
N HIS A 94 145.12 39.76 112.76
CA HIS A 94 144.86 39.87 111.32
C HIS A 94 145.22 38.59 110.56
N LYS A 95 146.34 37.94 110.92
CA LYS A 95 146.74 36.66 110.33
C LYS A 95 145.72 35.54 110.58
N GLN A 96 145.15 35.46 111.79
CA GLN A 96 144.05 34.53 112.09
C GLN A 96 142.78 34.85 111.30
N LYS A 97 142.44 36.14 111.15
CA LYS A 97 141.24 36.59 110.42
C LYS A 97 141.29 36.22 108.93
N VAL A 98 142.45 36.36 108.28
CA VAL A 98 142.65 35.93 106.88
C VAL A 98 142.54 34.41 106.74
N LYS A 99 143.11 33.64 107.68
CA LYS A 99 143.00 32.17 107.65
C LYS A 99 141.55 31.70 107.77
N HIS A 100 140.76 32.32 108.64
CA HIS A 100 139.33 32.02 108.77
C HIS A 100 138.58 32.36 107.48
N LEU A 101 138.83 33.54 106.89
CA LEU A 101 138.22 33.98 105.64
C LEU A 101 138.50 33.04 104.45
N LEU A 102 139.73 32.54 104.32
CA LEU A 102 140.09 31.59 103.27
C LEU A 102 139.39 30.24 103.47
N HIS A 103 139.27 29.76 104.71
CA HIS A 103 138.58 28.50 104.99
C HIS A 103 137.06 28.64 104.80
N THR A 104 136.46 29.76 105.19
CA THR A 104 135.04 30.02 104.92
C THR A 104 134.79 30.09 103.42
N HIS A 105 135.61 30.83 102.68
CA HIS A 105 135.46 30.94 101.22
C HIS A 105 135.66 29.60 100.51
N ALA A 106 136.60 28.75 100.95
CA ALA A 106 136.78 27.41 100.40
C ALA A 106 135.58 26.49 100.67
N ASN A 107 135.01 26.55 101.88
CA ASN A 107 133.82 25.77 102.22
C ASN A 107 132.58 26.26 101.45
N ASP A 108 132.42 27.57 101.29
CA ASP A 108 131.29 28.14 100.55
C ASP A 108 131.37 27.77 99.06
N LEU A 109 132.57 27.77 98.48
CA LEU A 109 132.79 27.38 97.08
C LEU A 109 132.48 25.88 96.86
N HIS A 110 132.92 25.02 97.77
CA HIS A 110 132.59 23.58 97.72
C HIS A 110 131.09 23.31 97.88
N LYS A 111 130.39 24.07 98.74
CA LYS A 111 128.93 23.96 98.89
C LYS A 111 128.20 24.39 97.62
N ILE A 112 128.65 25.47 96.97
CA ILE A 112 128.05 25.94 95.70
C ILE A 112 128.26 24.91 94.60
N GLU A 113 129.44 24.28 94.52
CA GLU A 113 129.71 23.20 93.55
C GLU A 113 128.87 21.95 93.82
N GLU A 114 128.74 21.52 95.09
CA GLU A 114 127.84 20.41 95.45
C GLU A 114 126.37 20.72 95.16
N ASP A 115 125.91 21.94 95.46
CA ASP A 115 124.54 22.38 95.17
C ASP A 115 124.31 22.43 93.65
N HIS A 116 125.27 22.92 92.86
CA HIS A 116 125.21 22.92 91.40
C HIS A 116 125.11 21.50 90.82
N ASP A 117 125.99 20.60 91.23
CA ASP A 117 126.01 19.22 90.74
C ASP A 117 124.74 18.44 91.14
N SER A 118 124.21 18.73 92.33
CA SER A 118 122.95 18.13 92.79
C SER A 118 121.75 18.66 91.99
N ALA A 119 121.72 19.97 91.68
CA ALA A 119 120.68 20.59 90.88
C ALA A 119 120.71 20.11 89.42
N GLU A 120 121.90 19.99 88.82
CA GLU A 120 122.05 19.50 87.45
C GLU A 120 121.62 18.04 87.32
N LYS A 121 121.98 17.18 88.28
CA LYS A 121 121.49 15.79 88.32
C LYS A 121 119.98 15.71 88.53
N ALA A 122 119.41 16.55 89.41
CA ALA A 122 117.97 16.60 89.62
C ALA A 122 117.24 17.02 88.33
N GLN A 123 117.73 18.05 87.63
CA GLN A 123 117.17 18.51 86.37
C GLN A 123 117.29 17.47 85.25
N ALA A 124 118.43 16.79 85.15
CA ALA A 124 118.63 15.72 84.15
C ALA A 124 117.70 14.52 84.40
N ASN A 125 117.53 14.11 85.66
CA ASN A 125 116.60 13.04 86.04
C ASN A 125 115.15 13.45 85.78
N GLU A 126 114.75 14.66 86.16
CA GLU A 126 113.41 15.18 85.91
C GLU A 126 113.12 15.27 84.40
N HIS A 127 114.07 15.73 83.59
CA HIS A 127 113.94 15.74 82.14
C HIS A 127 113.82 14.31 81.55
N GLN A 128 114.62 13.36 82.03
CA GLN A 128 114.53 11.98 81.58
C GLN A 128 113.18 11.34 81.95
N GLU A 129 112.68 11.61 83.15
CA GLU A 129 111.35 11.17 83.57
C GLU A 129 110.24 11.83 82.78
N ALA A 130 110.34 13.15 82.51
CA ALA A 130 109.40 13.88 81.68
C ALA A 130 109.35 13.29 80.27
N MET A 131 110.51 12.95 79.67
CA MET A 131 110.58 12.30 78.37
C MET A 131 109.96 10.89 78.38
N LYS A 132 110.19 10.10 79.44
CA LYS A 132 109.54 8.78 79.59
C LYS A 132 108.02 8.91 79.73
N ARG A 133 107.55 9.88 80.53
CA ARG A 133 106.12 10.19 80.69
C ARG A 133 105.50 10.62 79.37
N ALA A 134 106.13 11.56 78.66
CA ALA A 134 105.66 12.03 77.35
C ALA A 134 105.61 10.89 76.31
N ASN A 135 106.62 10.00 76.29
CA ASN A 135 106.64 8.88 75.35
C ASN A 135 105.59 7.80 75.69
N ALA A 136 105.39 7.51 76.99
CA ALA A 136 104.33 6.61 77.43
C ALA A 136 102.93 7.19 77.12
N GLU A 137 102.76 8.50 77.30
CA GLU A 137 101.52 9.19 76.94
C GLU A 137 101.29 9.18 75.42
N ALA A 138 102.33 9.39 74.61
CA ALA A 138 102.25 9.30 73.15
C ALA A 138 101.85 7.89 72.67
N LEU A 139 102.42 6.84 73.25
CA LEU A 139 102.03 5.45 72.96
C LEU A 139 100.58 5.18 73.37
N ARG A 140 100.17 5.62 74.56
CA ARG A 140 98.77 5.48 75.04
C ARG A 140 97.79 6.20 74.12
N LEU A 141 98.12 7.43 73.71
CA LEU A 141 97.34 8.21 72.73
C LEU A 141 97.25 7.52 71.38
N MET A 142 98.35 6.90 70.92
CA MET A 142 98.37 6.14 69.67
C MET A 142 97.47 4.90 69.75
N ASP A 143 97.55 4.14 70.84
CA ASP A 143 96.67 2.97 71.06
C ASP A 143 95.21 3.39 71.19
N GLU A 144 94.91 4.46 71.93
CA GLU A 144 93.56 5.04 72.01
C GLU A 144 93.06 5.49 70.64
N PHE A 145 93.92 6.14 69.84
CA PHE A 145 93.59 6.55 68.48
C PHE A 145 93.29 5.36 67.56
N MET A 146 94.15 4.33 67.57
CA MET A 146 93.95 3.11 66.78
C MET A 146 92.69 2.36 67.20
N ASN A 147 92.43 2.26 68.50
CA ASN A 147 91.23 1.63 69.02
C ASN A 147 89.97 2.43 68.65
N ASN A 148 90.01 3.76 68.75
CA ASN A 148 88.93 4.64 68.31
C ASN A 148 88.70 4.56 66.80
N GLN A 149 89.76 4.48 65.99
CA GLN A 149 89.66 4.31 64.55
C GLN A 149 89.05 2.95 64.19
N SER A 150 89.45 1.87 64.87
CA SER A 150 88.86 0.54 64.70
C SER A 150 87.38 0.52 65.08
N ASN A 151 87.03 1.10 66.24
CA ASN A 151 85.64 1.24 66.69
C ASN A 151 84.80 2.07 65.72
N HIS A 152 85.33 3.20 65.22
CA HIS A 152 84.64 4.02 64.24
C HIS A 152 84.46 3.27 62.90
N SER A 153 85.47 2.56 62.44
CA SER A 153 85.38 1.70 61.24
C SER A 153 84.30 0.62 61.41
N GLY A 154 84.24 -0.03 62.58
CA GLY A 154 83.21 -0.99 62.94
C GLY A 154 81.80 -0.37 62.95
N GLN A 155 81.64 0.80 63.57
CA GLN A 155 80.38 1.55 63.56
C GLN A 155 79.94 1.92 62.14
N VAL A 156 80.86 2.43 61.30
CA VAL A 156 80.58 2.75 59.89
C VAL A 156 80.16 1.50 59.12
N ALA A 157 80.78 0.35 59.37
CA ALA A 157 80.36 -0.91 58.76
C ALA A 157 78.94 -1.32 59.19
N THR A 158 78.62 -1.24 60.49
CA THR A 158 77.27 -1.53 60.99
C THR A 158 76.22 -0.58 60.40
N HIS A 159 76.48 0.73 60.37
CA HIS A 159 75.57 1.71 59.77
C HIS A 159 75.38 1.47 58.27
N LYS A 160 76.42 1.08 57.54
CA LYS A 160 76.29 0.70 56.12
C LYS A 160 75.44 -0.54 55.94
N GLU A 161 75.57 -1.53 56.82
CA GLU A 161 74.79 -2.76 56.76
C GLU A 161 73.31 -2.51 57.14
N ASP A 162 73.06 -1.72 58.18
CA ASP A 162 71.71 -1.29 58.55
C ASP A 162 71.06 -0.48 57.43
N ALA A 163 71.79 0.44 56.80
CA ALA A 163 71.30 1.20 55.66
C ALA A 163 70.97 0.31 54.45
N LYS A 164 71.79 -0.72 54.17
CA LYS A 164 71.49 -1.71 53.11
C LYS A 164 70.24 -2.52 53.45
N ASN A 165 70.13 -3.01 54.68
CA ASN A 165 68.99 -3.80 55.13
C ASN A 165 67.69 -2.98 55.11
N LEU A 166 67.76 -1.72 55.55
CA LEU A 166 66.63 -0.79 55.48
C LEU A 166 66.23 -0.49 54.04
N ASN A 167 67.20 -0.24 53.16
CA ASN A 167 66.94 -0.02 51.73
C ASN A 167 66.33 -1.27 51.07
N ALA A 168 66.82 -2.48 51.40
CA ALA A 168 66.23 -3.73 50.93
C ALA A 168 64.78 -3.88 51.40
N ARG A 169 64.48 -3.59 52.67
CA ARG A 169 63.10 -3.60 53.20
C ARG A 169 62.21 -2.57 52.51
N PHE A 170 62.70 -1.36 52.27
CA PHE A 170 61.93 -0.36 51.54
C PHE A 170 61.68 -0.79 50.10
N LYS A 171 62.66 -1.38 49.40
CA LYS A 171 62.45 -1.94 48.07
C LYS A 171 61.38 -3.03 48.07
N GLU A 172 61.45 -3.98 48.99
CA GLU A 172 60.44 -5.05 49.11
C GLU A 172 59.05 -4.48 49.43
N GLN A 173 58.95 -3.46 50.30
CA GLN A 173 57.68 -2.79 50.58
C GLN A 173 57.12 -2.06 49.36
N TYR A 174 57.97 -1.33 48.62
CA TYR A 174 57.55 -0.64 47.41
C TYR A 174 57.16 -1.61 46.30
N GLU A 175 57.87 -2.73 46.16
CA GLU A 175 57.55 -3.78 45.20
C GLU A 175 56.17 -4.40 45.51
N LYS A 176 55.92 -4.77 46.77
CA LYS A 176 54.59 -5.26 47.19
C LYS A 176 53.48 -4.22 46.99
N GLN A 177 53.75 -2.94 47.29
CA GLN A 177 52.78 -1.88 47.04
C GLN A 177 52.51 -1.68 45.55
N PHE A 178 53.54 -1.78 44.72
CA PHE A 178 53.42 -1.69 43.27
C PHE A 178 52.60 -2.86 42.72
N GLU A 179 52.90 -4.09 43.13
CA GLU A 179 52.13 -5.29 42.78
C GLU A 179 50.66 -5.18 43.23
N GLU A 180 50.41 -4.66 44.44
CA GLU A 180 49.03 -4.49 44.93
C GLU A 180 48.27 -3.42 44.12
N ILE A 181 48.93 -2.32 43.76
CA ILE A 181 48.34 -1.29 42.89
C ILE A 181 48.07 -1.87 41.51
N GLU A 182 49.04 -2.56 40.90
CA GLU A 182 48.88 -3.18 39.59
C GLU A 182 47.75 -4.21 39.60
N ARG A 183 47.68 -5.06 40.62
CA ARG A 183 46.57 -6.00 40.81
C ARG A 183 45.23 -5.28 40.89
N LYS A 184 45.10 -4.25 41.73
CA LYS A 184 43.86 -3.47 41.85
C LYS A 184 43.48 -2.78 40.55
N GLN A 185 44.45 -2.26 39.80
CA GLN A 185 44.18 -1.64 38.50
C GLN A 185 43.73 -2.68 37.48
N ASN A 186 44.36 -3.86 37.45
CA ASN A 186 43.93 -4.96 36.58
C ASN A 186 42.52 -5.44 36.94
N GLU A 187 42.22 -5.66 38.23
CA GLU A 187 40.88 -6.00 38.71
C GLU A 187 39.83 -4.95 38.31
N ASN A 188 40.16 -3.65 38.49
CA ASN A 188 39.27 -2.56 38.08
C ASN A 188 39.08 -2.51 36.55
N MET A 189 40.13 -2.77 35.78
CA MET A 189 40.05 -2.82 34.32
C MET A 189 39.19 -4.00 33.85
N GLU A 190 39.37 -5.19 34.44
CA GLU A 190 38.54 -6.37 34.17
C GLU A 190 37.07 -6.11 34.51
N ALA A 191 36.78 -5.56 35.69
CA ALA A 191 35.42 -5.20 36.08
C ALA A 191 34.80 -4.18 35.12
N LEU A 192 35.55 -3.17 34.68
CA LEU A 192 35.07 -2.19 33.70
C LEU A 192 34.78 -2.83 32.33
N TYR A 193 35.60 -3.79 31.90
CA TYR A 193 35.34 -4.55 30.67
C TYR A 193 34.10 -5.43 30.79
N GLU A 194 33.89 -6.06 31.95
CA GLU A 194 32.68 -6.85 32.22
C GLU A 194 31.44 -5.96 32.22
N ASP A 195 31.46 -4.83 32.91
CA ASP A 195 30.36 -3.86 32.94
C ASP A 195 30.01 -3.34 31.55
N TYR A 196 31.01 -2.96 30.75
CA TYR A 196 30.79 -2.50 29.38
C TYR A 196 30.23 -3.61 28.48
N ASN A 197 30.71 -4.85 28.65
CA ASN A 197 30.17 -6.00 27.92
C ASN A 197 28.73 -6.30 28.33
N LEU A 198 28.40 -6.24 29.62
CA LEU A 198 27.04 -6.40 30.13
C LEU A 198 26.11 -5.31 29.59
N GLN A 199 26.55 -4.06 29.61
CA GLN A 199 25.80 -2.95 29.01
C GLN A 199 25.55 -3.20 27.52
N ARG A 200 26.59 -3.55 26.76
CA ARG A 200 26.47 -3.87 25.34
C ARG A 200 25.51 -5.05 25.09
N ILE A 201 25.56 -6.10 25.89
CA ILE A 201 24.66 -7.26 25.77
C ILE A 201 23.21 -6.82 26.05
N ASN A 202 22.99 -6.02 27.10
CA ASN A 202 21.66 -5.52 27.44
C ASN A 202 21.10 -4.61 26.34
N GLU A 203 21.90 -3.67 25.83
CA GLU A 203 21.49 -2.79 24.71
C GLU A 203 21.14 -3.61 23.45
N LEU A 204 21.93 -4.64 23.14
CA LEU A 204 21.63 -5.56 22.03
C LEU A 204 20.33 -6.32 22.27
N HIS A 205 20.08 -6.83 23.47
CA HIS A 205 18.83 -7.49 23.83
C HIS A 205 17.64 -6.53 23.76
N GLU A 206 17.73 -5.31 24.27
CA GLU A 206 16.66 -4.31 24.17
C GLU A 206 16.34 -3.93 22.71
N ILE A 207 17.38 -3.79 21.87
CA ILE A 207 17.19 -3.55 20.43
C ILE A 207 16.51 -4.76 19.79
N GLN A 208 16.94 -5.97 20.14
CA GLN A 208 16.36 -7.20 19.61
C GLN A 208 14.89 -7.34 20.03
N GLU A 209 14.56 -7.14 21.30
CA GLU A 209 13.18 -7.17 21.79
C GLU A 209 12.30 -6.13 21.10
N ARG A 210 12.79 -4.90 20.89
CA ARG A 210 12.06 -3.87 20.14
C ARG A 210 11.80 -4.30 18.70
N LYS A 211 12.82 -4.87 18.04
CA LYS A 211 12.68 -5.40 16.67
C LYS A 211 11.70 -6.56 16.62
N ASP A 212 11.77 -7.50 17.55
CA ASP A 212 10.86 -8.65 17.62
C ASP A 212 9.43 -8.21 17.92
N HIS A 213 9.22 -7.23 18.80
CA HIS A 213 7.91 -6.60 19.00
C HIS A 213 7.40 -5.90 17.74
N HIS A 214 8.27 -5.23 16.99
CA HIS A 214 7.88 -4.61 15.72
C HIS A 214 7.50 -5.65 14.66
N ILE A 215 8.33 -6.69 14.48
CA ILE A 215 8.07 -7.81 13.57
C ILE A 215 6.73 -8.47 13.93
N ASN A 216 6.48 -8.76 15.21
CA ASN A 216 5.24 -9.37 15.65
C ASN A 216 4.01 -8.49 15.41
N ARG A 217 4.13 -7.17 15.62
CA ARG A 217 3.06 -6.22 15.26
C ARG A 217 2.80 -6.21 13.76
N LEU A 218 3.86 -6.19 12.95
CA LEU A 218 3.76 -6.19 11.50
C LEU A 218 3.12 -7.49 10.99
N ILE A 219 3.51 -8.65 11.53
CA ILE A 219 2.90 -9.95 11.22
C ILE A 219 1.41 -9.96 11.58
N LYS A 220 1.03 -9.46 12.77
CA LYS A 220 -0.38 -9.38 13.17
C LYS A 220 -1.18 -8.47 12.24
N SER A 221 -0.63 -7.31 11.88
CA SER A 221 -1.25 -6.37 10.94
C SER A 221 -1.43 -7.00 9.56
N HIS A 222 -0.40 -7.65 9.02
CA HIS A 222 -0.49 -8.34 7.74
C HIS A 222 -1.50 -9.50 7.78
N LYS A 223 -1.49 -10.34 8.82
CA LYS A 223 -2.48 -11.40 8.99
C LYS A 223 -3.92 -10.85 8.99
N LYS A 224 -4.15 -9.72 9.68
CA LYS A 224 -5.44 -9.05 9.69
C LYS A 224 -5.84 -8.56 8.28
N ALA A 225 -4.94 -7.86 7.58
CA ALA A 225 -5.19 -7.38 6.22
C ALA A 225 -5.46 -8.53 5.23
N PHE A 226 -4.71 -9.64 5.33
CA PHE A 226 -4.95 -10.83 4.52
C PHE A 226 -6.30 -11.48 4.84
N GLN A 227 -6.70 -11.52 6.10
CA GLN A 227 -8.00 -12.05 6.50
C GLN A 227 -9.14 -11.18 5.96
N GLU A 228 -9.00 -9.85 6.04
CA GLU A 228 -9.97 -8.89 5.48
C GLU A 228 -10.08 -9.04 3.96
N MET A 229 -8.95 -9.14 3.25
CA MET A 229 -8.92 -9.36 1.81
C MET A 229 -9.57 -10.71 1.44
N ARG A 230 -9.26 -11.78 2.17
CA ARG A 230 -9.88 -13.09 1.95
C ARG A 230 -11.38 -13.05 2.18
N ASN A 231 -11.84 -12.39 3.24
CA ASN A 231 -13.26 -12.24 3.52
C ASN A 231 -13.97 -11.42 2.44
N PHE A 232 -13.34 -10.35 1.93
CA PHE A 232 -13.86 -9.55 0.83
C PHE A 232 -14.03 -10.38 -0.45
N TYR A 233 -13.00 -11.11 -0.88
CA TYR A 233 -13.11 -11.96 -2.08
C TYR A 233 -14.08 -13.13 -1.90
N ASN A 234 -14.13 -13.74 -0.71
CA ASN A 234 -15.12 -14.76 -0.41
C ASN A 234 -16.54 -14.20 -0.51
N LYS A 235 -16.78 -12.98 0.00
CA LYS A 235 -18.09 -12.32 -0.09
C LYS A 235 -18.48 -12.04 -1.55
N ILE A 236 -17.57 -11.48 -2.34
CA ILE A 236 -17.79 -11.28 -3.78
C ILE A 236 -18.10 -12.60 -4.48
N THR A 237 -17.33 -13.65 -4.18
CA THR A 237 -17.52 -14.98 -4.77
C THR A 237 -18.89 -15.56 -4.40
N GLN A 238 -19.30 -15.41 -3.13
CA GLN A 238 -20.61 -15.84 -2.66
C GLN A 238 -21.74 -15.05 -3.34
N ASP A 239 -21.60 -13.74 -3.47
CA ASP A 239 -22.58 -12.88 -4.14
C ASP A 239 -22.69 -13.24 -5.63
N HIS A 240 -21.55 -13.46 -6.32
CA HIS A 240 -21.53 -13.93 -7.71
C HIS A 240 -22.19 -15.31 -7.85
N LEU A 241 -21.91 -16.26 -6.96
CA LEU A 241 -22.58 -17.56 -6.94
C LEU A 241 -24.09 -17.41 -6.74
N SER A 242 -24.52 -16.49 -5.86
CA SER A 242 -25.93 -16.19 -5.65
C SER A 242 -26.58 -15.60 -6.91
N TYR A 243 -25.90 -14.68 -7.61
CA TYR A 243 -26.39 -14.13 -8.87
C TYR A 243 -26.47 -15.19 -9.96
N ILE A 244 -25.47 -16.06 -10.09
CA ILE A 244 -25.50 -17.18 -11.04
C ILE A 244 -26.69 -18.10 -10.74
N ALA A 245 -26.93 -18.43 -9.46
CA ALA A 245 -28.06 -19.27 -9.07
C ALA A 245 -29.39 -18.58 -9.40
N GLN A 246 -29.52 -17.29 -9.11
CA GLN A 246 -30.71 -16.50 -9.45
C GLN A 246 -30.95 -16.46 -10.97
N TYR A 247 -29.93 -16.11 -11.76
CA TYR A 247 -30.05 -16.06 -13.23
C TYR A 247 -30.33 -17.44 -13.82
N SER A 248 -29.76 -18.51 -13.27
CA SER A 248 -30.08 -19.87 -13.70
C SER A 248 -31.54 -20.21 -13.44
N ALA A 249 -32.07 -19.87 -12.27
CA ALA A 249 -33.49 -20.07 -11.94
C ALA A 249 -34.43 -19.22 -12.83
N GLU A 250 -34.07 -17.96 -13.09
CA GLU A 250 -34.82 -17.10 -14.02
C GLU A 250 -34.80 -17.65 -15.45
N TYR A 251 -33.64 -18.13 -15.91
CA TYR A 251 -33.49 -18.76 -17.21
C TYR A 251 -34.36 -20.03 -17.33
N GLU A 252 -34.35 -20.90 -16.32
CA GLU A 252 -35.21 -22.08 -16.27
C GLU A 252 -36.70 -21.72 -16.29
N ALA A 253 -37.11 -20.69 -15.54
CA ALA A 253 -38.48 -20.20 -15.53
C ALA A 253 -38.91 -19.65 -16.91
N ILE A 254 -38.03 -18.91 -17.60
CA ILE A 254 -38.27 -18.43 -18.97
C ILE A 254 -38.39 -19.62 -19.93
N GLN A 255 -37.49 -20.61 -19.83
CA GLN A 255 -37.53 -21.82 -20.66
C GLN A 255 -38.80 -22.64 -20.43
N ALA A 256 -39.28 -22.74 -19.19
CA ALA A 256 -40.56 -23.40 -18.89
C ALA A 256 -41.73 -22.66 -19.54
N ARG A 257 -41.79 -21.32 -19.39
CA ARG A 257 -42.81 -20.49 -20.05
C ARG A 257 -42.77 -20.64 -21.57
N LEU A 258 -41.57 -20.66 -22.17
CA LEU A 258 -41.41 -20.77 -23.61
C LEU A 258 -41.90 -22.14 -24.12
N ARG A 259 -41.61 -23.22 -23.39
CA ARG A 259 -42.18 -24.56 -23.68
C ARG A 259 -43.71 -24.55 -23.60
N ASP A 260 -44.29 -23.91 -22.59
CA ASP A 260 -45.75 -23.78 -22.48
C ASP A 260 -46.35 -22.98 -23.64
N TYR A 261 -45.71 -21.87 -24.03
CA TYR A 261 -46.10 -21.07 -25.18
C TYR A 261 -46.03 -21.86 -26.49
N GLU A 262 -44.95 -22.62 -26.71
CA GLU A 262 -44.81 -23.47 -27.89
C GLU A 262 -45.90 -24.56 -27.95
N GLN A 263 -46.23 -25.17 -26.81
CA GLN A 263 -47.32 -26.15 -26.74
C GLN A 263 -48.67 -25.50 -27.06
N ARG A 264 -48.96 -24.32 -26.50
CA ARG A 264 -50.20 -23.58 -26.81
C ARG A 264 -50.25 -23.16 -28.27
N LYS A 265 -49.15 -22.65 -28.82
CA LYS A 265 -49.03 -22.31 -30.24
C LYS A 265 -49.31 -23.52 -31.11
N LYS A 266 -48.71 -24.68 -30.84
CA LYS A 266 -48.99 -25.94 -31.57
C LYS A 266 -50.47 -26.35 -31.49
N LYS A 267 -51.13 -26.14 -30.35
CA LYS A 267 -52.58 -26.40 -30.22
C LYS A 267 -53.39 -25.44 -31.09
N TYR A 268 -53.10 -24.14 -31.03
CA TYR A 268 -53.78 -23.15 -31.88
C TYR A 268 -53.52 -23.38 -33.37
N ASP A 269 -52.29 -23.71 -33.76
CA ASP A 269 -51.96 -24.02 -35.16
C ASP A 269 -52.75 -25.25 -35.65
N LYS A 270 -52.91 -26.28 -34.81
CA LYS A 270 -53.78 -27.42 -35.13
C LYS A 270 -55.24 -27.01 -35.27
N GLU A 271 -55.77 -26.27 -34.31
CA GLU A 271 -57.15 -25.79 -34.31
C GLU A 271 -57.45 -24.90 -35.53
N ILE A 272 -56.56 -23.98 -35.88
CA ILE A 272 -56.64 -23.16 -37.09
C ILE A 272 -56.65 -24.04 -38.35
N ASN A 273 -55.77 -25.05 -38.42
CA ASN A 273 -55.73 -25.95 -39.57
C ASN A 273 -57.01 -26.79 -39.70
N ASP A 274 -57.55 -27.27 -38.58
CA ASP A 274 -58.78 -28.06 -38.57
C ASP A 274 -60.01 -27.19 -38.91
N LEU A 275 -60.10 -25.97 -38.36
CA LEU A 275 -61.09 -24.97 -38.75
C LEU A 275 -61.01 -24.59 -40.22
N ASN A 276 -59.80 -24.41 -40.76
CA ASN A 276 -59.61 -24.10 -42.18
C ASN A 276 -60.05 -25.26 -43.09
N LYS A 277 -59.80 -26.51 -42.69
CA LYS A 277 -60.30 -27.69 -43.41
C LYS A 277 -61.81 -27.73 -43.39
N GLU A 278 -62.43 -27.55 -42.22
CA GLU A 278 -63.89 -27.53 -42.09
C GLU A 278 -64.49 -26.41 -42.93
N LEU A 279 -63.91 -25.21 -42.87
CA LEU A 279 -64.35 -24.07 -43.66
C LEU A 279 -64.21 -24.32 -45.18
N HIS A 280 -63.18 -25.03 -45.62
CA HIS A 280 -63.04 -25.44 -47.02
C HIS A 280 -64.17 -26.40 -47.43
N VAL A 281 -64.45 -27.42 -46.62
CA VAL A 281 -65.55 -28.37 -46.88
C VAL A 281 -66.88 -27.62 -46.97
N GLN A 282 -67.19 -26.77 -46.00
CA GLN A 282 -68.41 -25.97 -46.00
C GLN A 282 -68.49 -25.01 -47.20
N ARG A 283 -67.37 -24.44 -47.65
CA ARG A 283 -67.33 -23.61 -48.88
C ARG A 283 -67.62 -24.44 -50.13
N GLU A 284 -67.05 -25.65 -50.24
CA GLU A 284 -67.34 -26.54 -51.37
C GLU A 284 -68.80 -26.99 -51.36
N GLU A 285 -69.35 -27.36 -50.20
CA GLU A 285 -70.76 -27.71 -50.05
C GLU A 285 -71.67 -26.53 -50.43
N ASN A 286 -71.38 -25.32 -49.95
CA ASN A 286 -72.14 -24.13 -50.33
C ASN A 286 -72.04 -23.85 -51.84
N GLY A 287 -70.85 -24.01 -52.44
CA GLY A 287 -70.66 -23.92 -53.88
C GLY A 287 -71.47 -24.97 -54.66
N ASN A 288 -71.54 -26.20 -54.17
CA ASN A 288 -72.35 -27.26 -54.75
C ASN A 288 -73.86 -26.97 -54.63
N LEU A 289 -74.31 -26.50 -53.46
CA LEU A 289 -75.69 -26.07 -53.26
C LEU A 289 -76.05 -24.89 -54.18
N HIS A 290 -75.15 -23.93 -54.38
CA HIS A 290 -75.35 -22.84 -55.34
C HIS A 290 -75.47 -23.35 -56.78
N LYS A 291 -74.64 -24.32 -57.19
CA LYS A 291 -74.76 -24.96 -58.51
C LYS A 291 -76.11 -25.67 -58.65
N ILE A 292 -76.53 -26.43 -57.63
CA ILE A 292 -77.83 -27.12 -57.62
C ILE A 292 -78.99 -26.12 -57.70
N LEU A 293 -78.94 -25.01 -56.96
CA LEU A 293 -79.95 -23.96 -57.03
C LEU A 293 -79.99 -23.29 -58.40
N SER A 294 -78.82 -23.01 -59.01
CA SER A 294 -78.74 -22.44 -60.35
C SER A 294 -79.34 -23.38 -61.41
N THR A 295 -79.14 -24.69 -61.29
CA THR A 295 -79.78 -25.66 -62.19
C THR A 295 -81.26 -25.81 -61.86
N TYR A 296 -81.67 -25.71 -60.60
CA TYR A 296 -83.05 -25.83 -60.17
C TYR A 296 -83.96 -24.77 -60.82
N ASP A 297 -83.53 -23.51 -60.92
CA ASP A 297 -84.32 -22.47 -61.58
C ASP A 297 -84.46 -22.73 -63.09
N SER A 298 -83.38 -23.19 -63.74
CA SER A 298 -83.41 -23.62 -65.15
C SER A 298 -84.34 -24.81 -65.35
N ASP A 299 -84.26 -25.83 -64.50
CA ASP A 299 -85.10 -27.02 -64.54
C ASP A 299 -86.57 -26.69 -64.25
N LYS A 300 -86.83 -25.76 -63.33
CA LYS A 300 -88.18 -25.25 -63.05
C LYS A 300 -88.76 -24.52 -64.26
N MET A 301 -87.98 -23.70 -64.95
CA MET A 301 -88.40 -23.06 -66.20
C MET A 301 -88.62 -24.08 -67.30
N ALA A 302 -87.72 -25.07 -67.47
CA ALA A 302 -87.87 -26.14 -68.44
C ALA A 302 -89.12 -26.99 -68.16
N LEU A 303 -89.41 -27.30 -66.89
CA LEU A 303 -90.62 -27.99 -66.46
C LEU A 303 -91.87 -27.16 -66.75
N GLN A 304 -91.87 -25.86 -66.48
CA GLN A 304 -93.00 -24.98 -66.79
C GLN A 304 -93.25 -24.90 -68.30
N ASN A 305 -92.20 -24.76 -69.10
CA ASN A 305 -92.30 -24.78 -70.57
C ASN A 305 -92.84 -26.11 -71.08
N SER A 306 -92.40 -27.22 -70.49
CA SER A 306 -92.87 -28.56 -70.84
C SER A 306 -94.33 -28.77 -70.45
N LYS A 307 -94.77 -28.28 -69.28
CA LYS A 307 -96.18 -28.26 -68.86
C LYS A 307 -97.04 -27.44 -69.81
N ASN A 308 -96.62 -26.22 -70.15
CA ASN A 308 -97.34 -25.37 -71.10
C ASN A 308 -97.45 -26.05 -72.49
N MET A 309 -96.39 -26.73 -72.94
CA MET A 309 -96.40 -27.50 -74.18
C MET A 309 -97.37 -28.70 -74.10
N ILE A 310 -97.37 -29.44 -72.99
CA ILE A 310 -98.30 -30.54 -72.75
C ILE A 310 -99.75 -30.03 -72.74
N GLU A 311 -100.03 -28.91 -72.06
CA GLU A 311 -101.36 -28.29 -72.04
C GLU A 311 -101.81 -27.88 -73.45
N SER A 312 -100.93 -27.24 -74.23
CA SER A 312 -101.19 -26.87 -75.62
C SER A 312 -101.45 -28.10 -76.50
N LEU A 313 -100.61 -29.13 -76.42
CA LEU A 313 -100.77 -30.38 -77.18
C LEU A 313 -102.03 -31.14 -76.76
N THR A 314 -102.40 -31.11 -75.48
CA THR A 314 -103.63 -31.74 -74.98
C THR A 314 -104.86 -31.02 -75.55
N ALA A 315 -104.86 -29.68 -75.55
CA ALA A 315 -105.91 -28.89 -76.17
C ALA A 315 -106.02 -29.15 -77.69
N GLU A 316 -104.88 -29.31 -78.38
CA GLU A 316 -104.84 -29.68 -79.79
C GLU A 316 -105.40 -31.10 -80.02
N ILE A 317 -105.02 -32.07 -79.18
CA ILE A 317 -105.57 -33.44 -79.22
C ILE A 317 -107.08 -33.43 -79.01
N ASP A 318 -107.60 -32.67 -78.05
CA ASP A 318 -109.03 -32.63 -77.78
C ASP A 318 -109.80 -31.91 -78.90
N SER A 319 -109.23 -30.83 -79.46
CA SER A 319 -109.75 -30.19 -80.68
C SER A 319 -109.78 -31.18 -81.86
N LEU A 320 -108.70 -31.92 -82.09
CA LEU A 320 -108.62 -32.93 -83.15
C LEU A 320 -109.60 -34.09 -82.92
N LYS A 321 -109.75 -34.58 -81.68
CA LYS A 321 -110.76 -35.58 -81.31
C LYS A 321 -112.17 -35.07 -81.59
N HIS A 322 -112.46 -33.82 -81.25
CA HIS A 322 -113.75 -33.20 -81.52
C HIS A 322 -113.99 -33.10 -83.04
N GLN A 323 -113.02 -32.58 -83.80
CA GLN A 323 -113.10 -32.51 -85.27
C GLN A 323 -113.29 -33.90 -85.89
N HIS A 324 -112.57 -34.90 -85.41
CA HIS A 324 -112.69 -36.29 -85.86
C HIS A 324 -114.08 -36.86 -85.54
N SER A 325 -114.61 -36.63 -84.34
CA SER A 325 -115.96 -37.02 -83.95
C SER A 325 -117.03 -36.38 -84.84
N VAL A 326 -116.92 -35.07 -85.10
CA VAL A 326 -117.82 -34.35 -86.01
C VAL A 326 -117.72 -34.89 -87.44
N LYS A 327 -116.51 -35.16 -87.95
CA LYS A 327 -116.30 -35.75 -89.28
C LYS A 327 -116.89 -37.16 -89.36
N LEU A 328 -116.69 -38.01 -88.34
CA LEU A 328 -117.29 -39.34 -88.26
C LEU A 328 -118.82 -39.28 -88.24
N ALA A 329 -119.42 -38.36 -87.48
CA ALA A 329 -120.86 -38.18 -87.45
C ALA A 329 -121.40 -37.76 -88.83
N LYS A 330 -120.72 -36.82 -89.51
CA LYS A 330 -121.04 -36.43 -90.89
C LYS A 330 -120.91 -37.59 -91.86
N PHE A 331 -119.85 -38.39 -91.73
CA PHE A 331 -119.61 -39.56 -92.58
C PHE A 331 -120.71 -40.62 -92.40
N LYS A 332 -121.07 -40.97 -91.15
CA LYS A 332 -122.18 -41.88 -90.88
C LYS A 332 -123.51 -41.38 -91.44
N LYS A 333 -123.79 -40.08 -91.32
CA LYS A 333 -124.99 -39.48 -91.91
C LYS A 333 -124.97 -39.59 -93.44
N MET A 334 -123.82 -39.34 -94.07
CA MET A 334 -123.65 -39.50 -95.51
C MET A 334 -123.82 -40.96 -95.97
N GLU A 335 -123.32 -41.93 -95.20
CA GLU A 335 -123.57 -43.35 -95.47
C GLU A 335 -125.05 -43.69 -95.38
N GLN A 336 -125.76 -43.21 -94.35
CA GLN A 336 -127.21 -43.38 -94.21
C GLN A 336 -127.97 -42.73 -95.38
N GLU A 337 -127.59 -41.51 -95.78
CA GLU A 337 -128.20 -40.82 -96.92
C GLU A 337 -127.96 -41.59 -98.22
N LYS A 338 -126.75 -42.13 -98.43
CA LYS A 338 -126.43 -43.00 -99.58
C LYS A 338 -127.28 -44.27 -99.58
N GLU A 339 -127.39 -44.95 -98.44
CA GLU A 339 -128.16 -46.19 -98.30
C GLU A 339 -129.66 -45.96 -98.54
N GLN A 340 -130.21 -44.88 -97.97
CA GLN A 340 -131.58 -44.45 -98.25
C GLN A 340 -131.79 -44.09 -99.73
N LEU A 341 -130.81 -43.46 -100.38
CA LEU A 341 -130.90 -43.14 -101.80
C LEU A 341 -130.90 -44.41 -102.66
N LEU A 342 -130.06 -45.39 -102.31
CA LEU A 342 -130.01 -46.69 -102.95
C LEU A 342 -131.33 -47.45 -102.78
N GLU A 343 -131.87 -47.49 -101.56
CA GLU A 343 -133.16 -48.13 -101.28
C GLU A 343 -134.31 -47.46 -102.04
N LYS A 344 -134.36 -46.12 -102.08
CA LYS A 344 -135.34 -45.36 -102.88
C LYS A 344 -135.17 -45.59 -104.38
N PHE A 345 -133.93 -45.69 -104.86
CA PHE A 345 -133.65 -45.98 -106.25
C PHE A 345 -134.14 -47.38 -106.62
N GLU A 346 -133.81 -48.39 -105.82
CA GLU A 346 -134.28 -49.77 -106.03
C GLU A 346 -135.81 -49.85 -105.99
N ALA A 347 -136.45 -49.23 -105.00
CA ALA A 347 -137.91 -49.17 -104.90
C ALA A 347 -138.55 -48.48 -106.11
N SER A 348 -137.99 -47.35 -106.56
CA SER A 348 -138.50 -46.62 -107.72
C SER A 348 -138.28 -47.39 -109.03
N VAL A 349 -137.16 -48.10 -109.17
CA VAL A 349 -136.91 -48.99 -110.32
C VAL A 349 -137.89 -50.15 -110.32
N HIS A 350 -138.17 -50.75 -109.15
CA HIS A 350 -139.13 -51.84 -109.04
C HIS A 350 -140.56 -51.40 -109.36
N ASP A 351 -140.99 -50.23 -108.88
CA ASP A 351 -142.33 -49.66 -109.16
C ASP A 351 -142.49 -49.30 -110.65
N VAL A 352 -141.45 -48.70 -111.26
CA VAL A 352 -141.43 -48.45 -112.71
C VAL A 352 -141.51 -49.77 -113.47
N LYS A 353 -140.69 -50.77 -113.10
CA LYS A 353 -140.67 -52.09 -113.73
C LYS A 353 -142.04 -52.77 -113.65
N GLN A 354 -142.67 -52.82 -112.48
CA GLN A 354 -144.01 -53.37 -112.29
C GLN A 354 -145.06 -52.62 -113.14
N LYS A 355 -145.03 -51.29 -113.18
CA LYS A 355 -145.96 -50.50 -114.02
C LYS A 355 -145.76 -50.76 -115.51
N THR A 356 -144.52 -50.88 -115.97
CA THR A 356 -144.23 -51.23 -117.38
C THR A 356 -144.60 -52.66 -117.71
N GLU A 357 -144.32 -53.63 -116.84
CA GLU A 357 -144.72 -55.03 -117.02
C GLU A 357 -146.24 -55.17 -117.03
N PHE A 358 -146.96 -54.47 -116.15
CA PHE A 358 -148.42 -54.42 -116.15
C PHE A 358 -148.97 -53.79 -117.44
N ARG A 359 -148.39 -52.67 -117.91
CA ARG A 359 -148.76 -52.05 -119.19
C ARG A 359 -148.50 -52.96 -120.38
N ALA A 360 -147.36 -53.64 -120.41
CA ALA A 360 -147.00 -54.58 -121.46
C ALA A 360 -147.99 -55.75 -121.50
N LEU A 361 -148.30 -56.34 -120.33
CA LEU A 361 -149.27 -57.42 -120.21
C LEU A 361 -150.69 -56.99 -120.63
N LEU A 362 -151.10 -55.76 -120.30
CA LEU A 362 -152.41 -55.22 -120.70
C LEU A 362 -152.48 -54.98 -122.22
N LEU A 363 -151.40 -54.48 -122.82
CA LEU A 363 -151.28 -54.30 -124.27
C LEU A 363 -151.26 -55.65 -124.99
N GLU A 364 -150.54 -56.64 -124.47
CA GLU A 364 -150.51 -58.00 -124.99
C GLU A 364 -151.92 -58.62 -124.99
N LYS A 365 -152.65 -58.52 -123.88
CA LYS A 365 -154.07 -58.93 -123.81
C LYS A 365 -154.97 -58.19 -124.80
N ARG A 366 -154.73 -56.90 -125.03
CA ARG A 366 -155.51 -56.09 -125.99
C ARG A 366 -155.21 -56.51 -127.43
N VAL A 367 -153.97 -56.84 -127.76
CA VAL A 367 -153.60 -57.36 -129.08
C VAL A 367 -154.18 -58.75 -129.30
N GLU A 368 -154.11 -59.62 -128.29
CA GLU A 368 -154.69 -60.97 -128.34
C GLU A 368 -156.20 -60.92 -128.60
N THR A 369 -156.94 -60.11 -127.83
CA THR A 369 -158.40 -59.93 -128.02
C THR A 369 -158.76 -59.30 -129.37
N LEU A 370 -158.00 -58.31 -129.84
CA LEU A 370 -158.19 -57.75 -131.20
C LEU A 370 -157.90 -58.80 -132.29
N GLY A 371 -156.91 -59.67 -132.08
CA GLY A 371 -156.60 -60.79 -132.96
C GLY A 371 -157.72 -61.84 -133.01
N GLU A 372 -158.36 -62.14 -131.88
CA GLU A 372 -159.54 -63.03 -131.84
C GLU A 372 -160.75 -62.42 -132.58
N VAL A 373 -160.97 -61.11 -132.43
CA VAL A 373 -162.04 -60.39 -133.14
C VAL A 373 -161.79 -60.40 -134.64
N LEU A 374 -160.54 -60.20 -135.07
CA LEU A 374 -160.15 -60.28 -136.47
C LEU A 374 -160.45 -61.66 -137.05
N LYS A 375 -159.99 -62.74 -136.39
CA LYS A 375 -160.25 -64.12 -136.83
C LYS A 375 -161.74 -64.44 -136.95
N LYS A 376 -162.57 -63.96 -136.01
CA LYS A 376 -164.03 -64.11 -136.10
C LYS A 376 -164.62 -63.35 -137.27
N LYS A 377 -164.13 -62.13 -137.55
CA LYS A 377 -164.60 -61.30 -138.65
C LYS A 377 -164.18 -61.85 -140.00
N GLU A 378 -162.95 -62.36 -140.14
CA GLU A 378 -162.46 -63.04 -141.34
C GLU A 378 -163.25 -64.33 -141.59
N GLY A 379 -163.47 -65.16 -140.57
CA GLY A 379 -164.30 -66.37 -140.69
C GLY A 379 -165.75 -66.06 -141.10
N SER A 380 -166.38 -65.04 -140.50
CA SER A 380 -167.71 -64.59 -140.95
C SER A 380 -167.68 -63.98 -142.35
N LEU A 381 -166.58 -63.37 -142.79
CA LEU A 381 -166.46 -62.83 -144.14
C LEU A 381 -166.35 -63.97 -145.16
N GLU A 382 -165.53 -64.99 -144.88
CA GLU A 382 -165.41 -66.20 -145.72
C GLU A 382 -166.75 -66.93 -145.84
N GLU A 383 -167.46 -67.15 -144.74
CA GLU A 383 -168.77 -67.82 -144.73
C GLU A 383 -169.81 -67.02 -145.54
N MET A 384 -169.78 -65.69 -145.45
CA MET A 384 -170.68 -64.81 -146.21
C MET A 384 -170.33 -64.76 -147.70
N ILE A 385 -169.05 -64.87 -148.06
CA ILE A 385 -168.58 -64.99 -149.45
C ILE A 385 -168.97 -66.35 -150.03
N GLU A 386 -168.91 -67.42 -149.23
CA GLU A 386 -169.26 -68.79 -149.67
C GLU A 386 -170.78 -69.01 -149.80
N THR A 387 -171.59 -68.37 -148.93
CA THR A 387 -173.06 -68.47 -148.96
C THR A 387 -173.69 -67.54 -150.01
N SER A 388 -172.96 -66.50 -150.39
CA SER A 388 -173.41 -65.54 -151.37
C SER A 388 -173.07 -66.08 -152.76
N GLU A 389 -174.07 -66.32 -153.60
CA GLU A 389 -173.91 -66.61 -155.05
C GLU A 389 -173.40 -65.37 -155.83
N ILE A 390 -172.50 -64.59 -155.22
CA ILE A 390 -171.82 -63.47 -155.84
C ILE A 390 -170.49 -64.00 -156.37
N PRO A 391 -170.24 -63.88 -157.69
CA PRO A 391 -168.98 -64.28 -158.30
C PRO A 391 -167.78 -63.67 -157.57
N GLN A 392 -166.75 -64.47 -157.31
CA GLN A 392 -165.54 -64.10 -156.55
C GLN A 392 -164.88 -62.81 -157.08
N ASP A 393 -164.90 -62.62 -158.40
CA ASP A 393 -164.38 -61.40 -159.05
C ASP A 393 -165.14 -60.12 -158.65
N GLN A 394 -166.46 -60.21 -158.40
CA GLN A 394 -167.24 -59.06 -157.94
C GLN A 394 -167.02 -58.76 -156.46
N VAL A 395 -166.85 -59.78 -155.62
CA VAL A 395 -166.52 -59.60 -154.20
C VAL A 395 -165.16 -58.92 -154.05
N GLN A 396 -164.17 -59.35 -154.83
CA GLN A 396 -162.83 -58.76 -154.81
C GLN A 396 -162.85 -57.30 -155.29
N ALA A 397 -163.57 -57.00 -156.37
CA ALA A 397 -163.71 -55.64 -156.88
C ALA A 397 -164.40 -54.69 -155.88
N ILE A 398 -165.45 -55.16 -155.20
CA ILE A 398 -166.14 -54.38 -154.15
C ILE A 398 -165.22 -54.18 -152.94
N ALA A 399 -164.51 -55.22 -152.50
CA ALA A 399 -163.57 -55.13 -151.39
C ALA A 399 -162.42 -54.14 -151.69
N GLU A 400 -161.91 -54.15 -152.92
CA GLU A 400 -160.84 -53.24 -153.35
C GLU A 400 -161.33 -51.79 -153.47
N GLN A 401 -162.54 -51.56 -154.01
CA GLN A 401 -163.17 -50.23 -154.00
C GLN A 401 -163.41 -49.70 -152.58
N VAL A 402 -163.88 -50.53 -151.66
CA VAL A 402 -164.09 -50.12 -150.26
C VAL A 402 -162.76 -49.88 -149.55
N ALA A 403 -161.73 -50.69 -149.82
CA ALA A 403 -160.39 -50.51 -149.28
C ALA A 403 -159.73 -49.21 -149.78
N ASP A 404 -159.85 -48.90 -151.08
CA ASP A 404 -159.34 -47.66 -151.65
C ASP A 404 -160.08 -46.44 -151.12
N LEU A 405 -161.40 -46.53 -150.94
CA LEU A 405 -162.18 -45.47 -150.31
C LEU A 405 -161.77 -45.25 -148.83
N LEU A 406 -161.53 -46.33 -148.09
CA LEU A 406 -161.04 -46.26 -146.70
C LEU A 406 -159.62 -45.70 -146.62
N ARG A 407 -158.71 -46.09 -147.52
CA ARG A 407 -157.37 -45.47 -147.61
C ARG A 407 -157.47 -43.99 -147.93
N ALA A 408 -158.29 -43.60 -148.90
CA ALA A 408 -158.50 -42.21 -149.25
C ALA A 408 -159.05 -41.41 -148.06
N LYS A 409 -160.04 -41.95 -147.33
CA LYS A 409 -160.56 -41.29 -146.13
C LYS A 409 -159.54 -41.20 -145.00
N ASN A 410 -158.77 -42.25 -144.73
CA ASN A 410 -157.72 -42.22 -143.70
C ASN A 410 -156.60 -41.24 -144.06
N ALA A 411 -156.20 -41.17 -145.34
CA ALA A 411 -155.23 -40.19 -145.81
C ALA A 411 -155.75 -38.74 -145.63
N VAL A 412 -157.05 -38.51 -145.84
CA VAL A 412 -157.68 -37.20 -145.56
C VAL A 412 -157.68 -36.91 -144.06
N ILE A 413 -157.96 -37.89 -143.21
CA ILE A 413 -157.90 -37.73 -141.74
C ILE A 413 -156.48 -37.34 -141.31
N ASP A 414 -155.46 -38.09 -141.73
CA ASP A 414 -154.07 -37.81 -141.39
C ASP A 414 -153.64 -36.41 -141.86
N ASN A 415 -154.06 -36.02 -143.07
CA ASN A 415 -153.73 -34.69 -143.61
C ASN A 415 -154.43 -33.56 -142.86
N LEU A 416 -155.70 -33.76 -142.46
CA LEU A 416 -156.44 -32.80 -141.62
C LEU A 416 -155.87 -32.70 -140.21
N GLU A 417 -155.44 -33.81 -139.61
CA GLU A 417 -154.78 -33.82 -138.30
C GLU A 417 -153.42 -33.08 -138.37
N TYR A 418 -152.66 -33.28 -139.45
CA TYR A 418 -151.42 -32.55 -139.70
C TYR A 418 -151.66 -31.04 -139.90
N GLU A 419 -152.62 -30.65 -140.74
CA GLU A 419 -153.00 -29.25 -140.97
C GLU A 419 -153.46 -28.57 -139.67
N LEU A 420 -154.27 -29.27 -138.85
CA LEU A 420 -154.72 -28.77 -137.55
C LEU A 420 -153.54 -28.57 -136.58
N ALA A 421 -152.62 -29.53 -136.50
CA ALA A 421 -151.43 -29.43 -135.66
C ALA A 421 -150.51 -28.28 -136.10
N LYS A 422 -150.32 -28.12 -137.42
CA LYS A 422 -149.56 -27.02 -138.02
C LYS A 422 -150.19 -25.67 -137.71
N SER A 423 -151.50 -25.51 -137.94
CA SER A 423 -152.23 -24.28 -137.67
C SER A 423 -152.22 -23.92 -136.17
N THR A 424 -152.35 -24.92 -135.29
CA THR A 424 -152.27 -24.71 -133.83
C THR A 424 -150.88 -24.23 -133.41
N LYS A 425 -149.82 -24.76 -134.03
CA LYS A 425 -148.45 -24.30 -133.79
C LYS A 425 -148.24 -22.86 -134.28
N GLU A 426 -148.64 -22.55 -135.51
CA GLU A 426 -148.54 -21.20 -136.07
C GLU A 426 -149.29 -20.19 -135.20
N HIS A 427 -150.49 -20.53 -134.74
CA HIS A 427 -151.26 -19.71 -133.80
C HIS A 427 -150.51 -19.44 -132.49
N ASN A 428 -149.97 -20.48 -131.86
CA ASN A 428 -149.23 -20.36 -130.60
C ASN A 428 -147.93 -19.57 -130.75
N ASP A 429 -147.17 -19.80 -131.84
CA ASP A 429 -145.94 -19.07 -132.15
C ASP A 429 -146.24 -17.58 -132.40
N LEU A 430 -147.33 -17.26 -133.12
CA LEU A 430 -147.75 -15.88 -133.37
C LEU A 430 -148.09 -15.15 -132.07
N ILE A 431 -148.82 -15.81 -131.16
CA ILE A 431 -149.15 -15.24 -129.84
C ILE A 431 -147.86 -14.96 -129.06
N GLN A 432 -146.89 -15.88 -129.05
CA GLN A 432 -145.61 -15.67 -128.36
C GLN A 432 -144.80 -14.51 -128.96
N VAL A 433 -144.76 -14.38 -130.29
CA VAL A 433 -144.09 -13.26 -130.97
C VAL A 433 -144.77 -11.94 -130.64
N PHE A 434 -146.10 -11.89 -130.65
CA PHE A 434 -146.84 -10.68 -130.28
C PHE A 434 -146.62 -10.29 -128.83
N ARG A 435 -146.69 -11.24 -127.89
CA ARG A 435 -146.37 -11.00 -126.47
C ARG A 435 -144.97 -10.43 -126.29
N ALA A 436 -143.97 -11.03 -126.94
CA ALA A 436 -142.59 -10.54 -126.88
C ALA A 436 -142.45 -9.11 -127.44
N LYS A 437 -143.13 -8.79 -128.56
CA LYS A 437 -143.05 -7.47 -129.20
C LYS A 437 -143.81 -6.39 -128.43
N MET A 438 -144.96 -6.72 -127.84
CA MET A 438 -145.70 -5.82 -126.94
C MET A 438 -144.91 -5.52 -125.67
N ALA A 439 -144.32 -6.55 -125.06
CA ALA A 439 -143.45 -6.38 -123.90
C ALA A 439 -142.25 -5.46 -124.23
N ALA A 440 -141.63 -5.62 -125.41
CA ALA A 440 -140.55 -4.74 -125.88
C ALA A 440 -141.00 -3.28 -126.13
N ALA A 441 -142.27 -3.05 -126.50
CA ALA A 441 -142.86 -1.73 -126.67
C ALA A 441 -143.38 -1.11 -125.35
N GLY A 442 -143.28 -1.84 -124.23
CA GLY A 442 -143.72 -1.39 -122.90
C GLY A 442 -145.23 -1.47 -122.68
N VAL A 443 -145.98 -2.17 -123.55
CA VAL A 443 -147.41 -2.40 -123.40
C VAL A 443 -147.62 -3.66 -122.53
N PRO A 444 -148.40 -3.60 -121.43
CA PRO A 444 -148.67 -4.76 -120.58
C PRO A 444 -149.33 -5.92 -121.36
N GLU A 445 -148.93 -7.17 -121.07
CA GLU A 445 -149.44 -8.36 -121.78
C GLU A 445 -150.96 -8.56 -121.67
N ASP A 446 -151.60 -7.95 -120.67
CA ASP A 446 -153.03 -8.11 -120.36
C ASP A 446 -153.98 -7.57 -121.45
N GLU A 447 -153.49 -6.77 -122.40
CA GLU A 447 -154.32 -6.32 -123.53
C GLU A 447 -154.51 -7.40 -124.62
N LEU A 448 -153.62 -8.41 -124.68
CA LEU A 448 -153.67 -9.48 -125.67
C LEU A 448 -154.41 -10.69 -125.09
N ASN A 449 -155.75 -10.61 -125.06
CA ASN A 449 -156.69 -11.64 -124.56
C ASN A 449 -156.70 -12.97 -125.36
N PHE A 450 -155.56 -13.45 -125.86
CA PHE A 450 -155.42 -14.72 -126.58
C PHE A 450 -154.61 -15.73 -125.74
N GLU A 451 -155.19 -16.92 -125.56
CA GLU A 451 -154.61 -18.04 -124.80
C GLU A 451 -153.93 -19.08 -125.72
N LEU A 452 -152.84 -19.68 -125.22
CA LEU A 452 -152.14 -20.75 -125.92
C LEU A 452 -152.96 -22.04 -125.92
N ARG A 453 -153.05 -22.71 -127.08
CA ARG A 453 -153.76 -23.99 -127.22
C ARG A 453 -152.84 -25.18 -126.92
N PRO A 454 -153.34 -26.26 -126.30
CA PRO A 454 -152.56 -27.47 -126.06
C PRO A 454 -152.11 -28.07 -127.40
N SER A 455 -150.80 -28.30 -127.55
CA SER A 455 -150.19 -28.82 -128.78
C SER A 455 -149.37 -30.08 -128.49
N ASN A 456 -149.47 -31.08 -129.37
CA ASN A 456 -148.61 -32.26 -129.40
C ASN A 456 -147.32 -32.03 -130.22
N THR A 457 -147.08 -30.80 -130.70
CA THR A 457 -145.87 -30.40 -131.42
C THR A 457 -144.86 -29.75 -130.49
N THR A 458 -143.58 -29.71 -130.88
CA THR A 458 -142.52 -29.06 -130.09
C THR A 458 -142.89 -27.63 -129.68
N THR A 459 -142.63 -27.28 -128.41
CA THR A 459 -142.88 -25.96 -127.80
C THR A 459 -141.72 -24.98 -128.02
N ALA A 460 -140.74 -25.34 -128.85
CA ALA A 460 -139.65 -24.46 -129.22
C ALA A 460 -140.17 -23.33 -130.12
N PRO A 461 -139.86 -22.05 -129.83
CA PRO A 461 -140.34 -20.92 -130.63
C PRO A 461 -139.82 -21.05 -132.07
N ALA A 462 -140.68 -20.82 -133.06
CA ALA A 462 -140.26 -20.78 -134.46
C ALA A 462 -139.13 -19.75 -134.67
N PRO A 463 -138.11 -20.05 -135.49
CA PRO A 463 -137.04 -19.10 -135.79
C PRO A 463 -137.65 -17.83 -136.41
N SER A 464 -137.50 -16.71 -135.72
CA SER A 464 -138.01 -15.40 -136.13
C SER A 464 -137.49 -15.01 -137.53
N LEU A 465 -138.42 -14.85 -138.48
CA LEU A 465 -138.20 -14.31 -139.83
C LEU A 465 -138.02 -12.78 -139.87
N PHE A 466 -137.89 -12.13 -138.71
CA PHE A 466 -137.63 -10.70 -138.60
C PHE A 466 -136.37 -10.47 -137.77
N HIS A 467 -135.35 -9.87 -138.42
CA HIS A 467 -134.29 -9.11 -137.78
C HIS A 467 -134.81 -7.74 -137.33
#